data_AF-A0A5C7LFN1-F1
#
_entry.id   AF-A0A5C7LFN1-F1
#
_cell.length_a   1.000
_cell.length_b   1.000
_cell.length_c   1.000
_cell.angle_alpha   90.00
_cell.angle_beta   90.00
_cell.angle_gamma   90.00
#
_symmetry.space_group_name_H-M   'P 1'
#
loop_
_entity.id
_entity.type
_entity.pdbx_description
1 polymer ?
#
loop_
_entity_poly.entity_id
_entity_poly.type
_entity_poly.pdbx_seq_one_letter_code
_entity_poly.pdbx_strand_id
1 'polypeptide(L)'
;MRHLAPILLCCALQAGAQRYELRRAIAPAALSFAAGAAWGTHETLMHHNARFFEVFPRASRRFWGPDSWQNKYENPWYVPVQVSDGKHLTATMHHVALFSAGVTITLGERRPAKHYLFDAGVSLAAYSLGNWLAYDLLF
;
A
#
# COMPACT_ATOMS: atom_id res chain seq x y z
N MET A 1 -12.33 -37.49 -26.08
CA MET A 1 -12.18 -36.43 -25.05
C MET A 1 -13.12 -36.62 -23.84
N ARG A 2 -13.39 -37.85 -23.37
CA ARG A 2 -14.35 -38.13 -22.27
C ARG A 2 -13.71 -38.62 -20.96
N HIS A 3 -12.37 -38.67 -20.89
CA HIS A 3 -11.65 -39.22 -19.73
C HIS A 3 -10.94 -38.17 -18.86
N LEU A 4 -11.10 -36.88 -19.14
CA LEU A 4 -10.45 -35.79 -18.38
C LEU A 4 -11.32 -35.23 -17.23
N ALA A 5 -12.62 -35.53 -17.22
CA ALA A 5 -13.55 -35.05 -16.20
C ALA A 5 -13.26 -35.53 -14.76
N PRO A 6 -12.85 -36.78 -14.49
CA PRO A 6 -12.67 -37.23 -13.10
C PRO A 6 -11.36 -36.73 -12.45
N ILE A 7 -10.35 -36.35 -13.25
CA ILE A 7 -9.06 -35.86 -12.74
C ILE A 7 -9.19 -34.41 -12.24
N LEU A 8 -9.96 -33.57 -12.95
CA LEU A 8 -10.23 -32.19 -12.54
C LEU A 8 -11.09 -32.11 -11.26
N LEU A 9 -11.93 -33.12 -11.01
CA LEU A 9 -12.79 -33.15 -9.82
C LEU A 9 -12.01 -33.54 -8.53
N CYS A 10 -10.97 -34.37 -8.64
CA CYS A 10 -10.14 -34.75 -7.48
C CYS A 10 -9.24 -33.60 -6.98
N CYS A 11 -8.70 -32.76 -7.87
CA CYS A 11 -7.88 -31.62 -7.47
C CYS A 11 -8.68 -30.51 -6.75
N ALA A 12 -9.98 -30.38 -7.03
CA ALA A 12 -10.85 -29.41 -6.35
C ALA A 12 -11.17 -29.82 -4.90
N LEU A 13 -11.17 -31.12 -4.59
CA LEU A 13 -11.51 -31.67 -3.28
C LEU A 13 -10.33 -31.67 -2.29
N GLN A 14 -9.08 -31.61 -2.75
CA GLN A 14 -7.90 -31.54 -1.88
C GLN A 14 -7.62 -30.14 -1.29
N ALA A 15 -8.33 -29.08 -1.72
CA ALA A 15 -8.23 -27.76 -1.11
C ALA A 15 -8.92 -27.67 0.27
N GLY A 16 -9.61 -28.73 0.72
CA GLY A 16 -10.40 -28.76 1.93
C GLY A 16 -9.67 -29.29 3.16
N ALA A 17 -8.61 -28.64 3.63
CA ALA A 17 -8.09 -28.87 5.00
C ALA A 17 -7.00 -27.89 5.47
N GLN A 18 -6.45 -27.03 4.61
CA GLN A 18 -5.38 -26.13 5.05
C GLN A 18 -5.94 -25.13 6.08
N ARG A 19 -5.36 -25.11 7.28
CA ARG A 19 -5.68 -24.11 8.30
C ARG A 19 -5.09 -22.75 7.90
N TYR A 20 -5.75 -21.69 8.31
CA TYR A 20 -5.26 -20.34 8.09
C TYR A 20 -4.13 -20.04 9.09
N GLU A 21 -3.06 -19.43 8.61
CA GLU A 21 -1.88 -19.07 9.42
C GLU A 21 -1.82 -17.55 9.58
N LEU A 22 -2.23 -17.03 10.74
CA LEU A 22 -2.29 -15.59 11.03
C LEU A 22 -1.00 -14.84 10.74
N ARG A 23 0.16 -15.47 10.97
CA ARG A 23 1.47 -14.87 10.67
C ARG A 23 1.64 -14.44 9.21
N ARG A 24 0.89 -15.05 8.27
CA ARG A 24 0.95 -14.69 6.85
C ARG A 24 0.28 -13.36 6.54
N ALA A 25 -0.66 -12.89 7.36
CA ALA A 25 -1.25 -11.58 7.18
C ALA A 25 -0.32 -10.43 7.61
N ILE A 26 0.70 -10.69 8.43
CA ILE A 26 1.53 -9.63 9.02
C ILE A 26 2.21 -8.77 7.95
N ALA A 27 2.92 -9.40 7.01
CA ALA A 27 3.64 -8.68 5.96
C ALA A 27 2.70 -7.86 5.03
N PRO A 28 1.65 -8.45 4.41
CA PRO A 28 0.76 -7.68 3.57
C PRO A 28 -0.04 -6.63 4.35
N ALA A 29 -0.41 -6.88 5.61
CA ALA A 29 -1.07 -5.88 6.45
C ALA A 29 -0.15 -4.70 6.78
N ALA A 30 1.10 -4.96 7.16
CA ALA A 30 2.07 -3.90 7.46
C ALA A 30 2.39 -3.04 6.22
N LEU A 31 2.55 -3.67 5.07
CA LEU A 31 2.75 -2.97 3.79
C LEU A 31 1.52 -2.17 3.40
N SER A 32 0.32 -2.73 3.53
CA SER A 32 -0.93 -2.01 3.29
C SER A 32 -1.11 -0.83 4.25
N PHE A 33 -0.79 -0.99 5.53
CA PHE A 33 -0.81 0.10 6.52
C PHE A 33 0.14 1.23 6.12
N ALA A 34 1.39 0.91 5.76
CA ALA A 34 2.35 1.89 5.29
C ALA A 34 1.87 2.60 4.00
N ALA A 35 1.25 1.86 3.08
CA ALA A 35 0.64 2.43 1.88
C ALA A 35 -0.50 3.39 2.22
N GLY A 36 -1.33 3.06 3.21
CA GLY A 36 -2.41 3.90 3.71
C GLY A 36 -1.90 5.20 4.32
N ALA A 37 -0.92 5.10 5.22
CA ALA A 37 -0.30 6.25 5.86
C ALA A 37 0.39 7.19 4.85
N ALA A 38 1.08 6.62 3.86
CA ALA A 38 1.67 7.38 2.77
C ALA A 38 0.59 8.11 1.96
N TRP A 39 -0.53 7.47 1.66
CA TRP A 39 -1.65 8.11 0.95
C TRP A 39 -2.34 9.19 1.78
N GLY A 40 -2.56 8.97 3.08
CA GLY A 40 -3.15 9.99 3.97
C GLY A 40 -2.24 11.23 4.07
N THR A 41 -0.93 11.02 4.12
CA THR A 41 0.05 12.11 4.03
C THR A 41 -0.02 12.80 2.67
N HIS A 42 -0.11 12.06 1.57
CA HIS A 42 -0.25 12.61 0.22
C HIS A 42 -1.48 13.54 0.10
N GLU A 43 -2.65 13.06 0.52
CA GLU A 43 -3.90 13.82 0.52
C GLU A 43 -3.79 15.09 1.38
N THR A 44 -3.14 14.99 2.56
CA THR A 44 -2.87 16.16 3.40
C THR A 44 -2.00 17.17 2.67
N LEU A 45 -0.91 16.73 2.02
CA LEU A 45 -0.02 17.63 1.27
C LEU A 45 -0.72 18.28 0.06
N MET A 46 -1.69 17.60 -0.55
CA MET A 46 -2.44 18.07 -1.71
C MET A 46 -3.55 19.06 -1.34
N HIS A 47 -4.30 18.76 -0.28
CA HIS A 47 -5.56 19.47 0.03
C HIS A 47 -5.50 20.30 1.31
N HIS A 48 -4.63 19.95 2.26
CA HIS A 48 -4.55 20.57 3.57
C HIS A 48 -3.11 20.82 4.03
N ASN A 49 -2.26 21.33 3.13
CA ASN A 49 -0.82 21.46 3.35
C ASN A 49 -0.46 22.25 4.62
N ALA A 50 -1.30 23.20 5.04
CA ALA A 50 -1.14 23.93 6.30
C ALA A 50 -1.07 23.01 7.53
N ARG A 51 -1.96 21.99 7.62
CA ARG A 51 -2.00 21.01 8.72
C ARG A 51 -0.67 20.26 8.85
N PHE A 52 -0.06 19.89 7.72
CA PHE A 52 1.27 19.26 7.72
C PHE A 52 2.33 20.16 8.38
N PHE A 53 2.32 21.47 8.11
CA PHE A 53 3.27 22.42 8.69
C PHE A 53 2.95 22.83 10.12
N GLU A 54 1.73 22.61 10.62
CA GLU A 54 1.42 22.74 12.04
C GLU A 54 2.15 21.67 12.86
N VAL A 55 2.16 20.42 12.36
CA VAL A 55 2.88 19.30 12.98
C VAL A 55 4.39 19.39 12.74
N PHE A 56 4.81 19.77 11.53
CA PHE A 56 6.21 19.86 11.13
C PHE A 56 6.62 21.28 10.70
N PRO A 57 6.69 22.27 11.62
CA PRO A 57 6.90 23.67 11.27
C PRO A 57 8.28 23.98 10.69
N ARG A 58 9.26 23.09 10.89
CA ARG A 58 10.62 23.21 10.37
C ARG A 58 10.87 22.40 9.09
N ALA A 59 9.85 21.73 8.55
CA ALA A 59 9.99 21.02 7.30
C ALA A 59 10.31 21.98 6.15
N SER A 60 11.04 21.51 5.14
CA SER A 60 11.36 22.33 3.97
C SER A 60 10.09 22.63 3.16
N ARG A 61 9.71 23.90 3.08
CA ARG A 61 8.61 24.35 2.19
C ARG A 61 8.91 24.08 0.72
N ARG A 62 10.19 24.02 0.33
CA ARG A 62 10.55 23.69 -1.05
C ARG A 62 10.23 22.25 -1.42
N PHE A 63 10.29 21.32 -0.47
CA PHE A 63 10.01 19.90 -0.72
C PHE A 63 8.58 19.49 -0.34
N TRP A 64 8.07 20.00 0.78
CA TRP A 64 6.77 19.61 1.34
C TRP A 64 5.67 20.65 1.10
N GLY A 65 5.99 21.83 0.57
CA GLY A 65 5.04 22.92 0.36
C GLY A 65 4.15 22.75 -0.87
N PRO A 66 3.21 23.68 -1.08
CA PRO A 66 2.29 23.64 -2.22
C PRO A 66 3.02 23.71 -3.57
N ASP A 67 4.08 24.53 -3.64
CA ASP A 67 4.89 24.78 -4.84
C ASP A 67 6.02 23.77 -5.06
N SER A 68 6.07 22.71 -4.26
CA SER A 68 7.14 21.71 -4.36
C SER A 68 7.19 21.01 -5.71
N TRP A 69 6.09 21.00 -6.47
CA TRP A 69 6.03 20.48 -7.84
C TRP A 69 7.02 21.15 -8.80
N GLN A 70 7.47 22.38 -8.51
CA GLN A 70 8.45 23.09 -9.33
C GLN A 70 9.83 22.43 -9.30
N ASN A 71 10.12 21.65 -8.25
CA ASN A 71 11.37 20.90 -8.12
C ASN A 71 11.62 19.98 -9.32
N LYS A 72 10.58 19.47 -9.99
CA LYS A 72 10.77 18.60 -11.16
C LYS A 72 11.32 19.33 -12.40
N TYR A 73 11.21 20.66 -12.43
CA TYR A 73 11.69 21.50 -13.52
C TYR A 73 13.00 22.22 -13.20
N GLU A 74 13.26 22.45 -11.90
CA GLU A 74 14.45 23.17 -11.44
C GLU A 74 15.58 22.26 -10.94
N ASN A 75 15.25 21.03 -10.50
CA ASN A 75 16.29 20.08 -10.09
C ASN A 75 17.01 19.47 -11.29
N PRO A 76 18.24 18.97 -11.10
CA PRO A 76 19.00 18.30 -12.14
C PRO A 76 18.19 17.18 -12.81
N TRP A 77 18.35 17.03 -14.12
CA TRP A 77 17.63 16.05 -14.95
C TRP A 77 17.74 14.59 -14.46
N TYR A 78 18.74 14.28 -13.62
CA TYR A 78 18.97 12.95 -13.06
C TYR A 78 18.15 12.65 -11.80
N VAL A 79 17.44 13.62 -11.21
CA VAL A 79 16.56 13.38 -10.06
C VAL A 79 15.21 12.87 -10.58
N PRO A 80 14.78 11.64 -10.24
CA PRO A 80 13.50 11.13 -10.70
C PRO A 80 12.33 11.94 -10.12
N VAL A 81 11.31 12.19 -10.95
CA VAL A 81 10.10 12.94 -10.55
C VAL A 81 9.40 12.30 -9.35
N GLN A 82 9.48 10.97 -9.23
CA GLN A 82 8.92 10.19 -8.13
C GLN A 82 9.44 10.61 -6.76
N VAL A 83 10.62 11.24 -6.68
CA VAL A 83 11.28 11.63 -5.42
C VAL A 83 11.67 13.11 -5.40
N SER A 84 11.26 13.90 -6.39
CA SER A 84 11.63 15.32 -6.48
C SER A 84 10.88 16.23 -5.50
N ASP A 85 9.74 15.76 -4.98
CA ASP A 85 8.97 16.45 -3.95
C ASP A 85 8.17 15.48 -3.06
N GLY A 86 7.65 16.00 -1.94
CA GLY A 86 6.92 15.21 -0.95
C GLY A 86 5.61 14.62 -1.47
N LYS A 87 4.94 15.28 -2.44
CA LYS A 87 3.68 14.78 -3.01
C LYS A 87 3.94 13.55 -3.86
N HIS A 88 4.91 13.62 -4.77
CA HIS A 88 5.28 12.47 -5.61
C HIS A 88 5.95 11.36 -4.81
N LEU A 89 6.77 11.70 -3.81
CA LEU A 89 7.40 10.71 -2.93
C LEU A 89 6.36 9.89 -2.18
N THR A 90 5.39 10.54 -1.53
CA THR A 90 4.33 9.86 -0.78
C THR A 90 3.41 9.03 -1.69
N ALA A 91 3.05 9.54 -2.87
CA ALA A 91 2.32 8.76 -3.87
C ALA A 91 3.13 7.54 -4.36
N THR A 92 4.43 7.70 -4.58
CA THR A 92 5.32 6.59 -4.99
C THR A 92 5.42 5.54 -3.89
N MET A 93 5.62 5.97 -2.63
CA MET A 93 5.64 5.07 -1.47
C MET A 93 4.32 4.30 -1.35
N HIS A 94 3.18 4.96 -1.54
CA HIS A 94 1.87 4.31 -1.56
C HIS A 94 1.81 3.20 -2.62
N HIS A 95 2.10 3.51 -3.88
CA HIS A 95 2.01 2.53 -4.97
C HIS A 95 2.96 1.36 -4.78
N VAL A 96 4.21 1.61 -4.39
CA VAL A 96 5.20 0.55 -4.15
C VAL A 96 4.75 -0.34 -3.00
N ALA A 97 4.38 0.23 -1.86
CA ALA A 97 3.96 -0.55 -0.70
C ALA A 97 2.68 -1.35 -0.97
N LEU A 98 1.68 -0.77 -1.64
CA LEU A 98 0.43 -1.46 -1.95
C LEU A 98 0.64 -2.58 -2.97
N PHE A 99 1.46 -2.35 -4.00
CA PHE A 99 1.85 -3.40 -4.94
C PHE A 99 2.59 -4.54 -4.23
N SER A 100 3.55 -4.22 -3.36
CA SER A 100 4.25 -5.22 -2.54
C SER A 100 3.31 -5.98 -1.60
N ALA A 101 2.27 -5.33 -1.06
CA ALA A 101 1.23 -6.02 -0.29
C ALA A 101 0.50 -7.06 -1.15
N GLY A 102 0.08 -6.69 -2.37
CA GLY A 102 -0.55 -7.63 -3.31
C GLY A 102 0.35 -8.80 -3.68
N VAL A 103 1.63 -8.53 -3.96
CA VAL A 103 2.63 -9.59 -4.22
C VAL A 103 2.77 -10.51 -3.01
N THR A 104 2.94 -9.98 -1.80
CA THR A 104 3.13 -10.78 -0.58
C THR A 104 1.92 -11.64 -0.21
N ILE A 105 0.70 -11.24 -0.56
CA ILE A 105 -0.50 -12.10 -0.45
C ILE A 105 -0.38 -13.35 -1.33
N THR A 106 0.23 -13.22 -2.50
CA THR A 106 0.31 -14.30 -3.50
C THR A 106 1.55 -15.18 -3.37
N LEU A 107 2.60 -14.70 -2.68
CA LEU A 107 3.84 -15.45 -2.50
C LEU A 107 3.67 -16.76 -1.70
N GLY A 108 4.29 -17.82 -2.21
CA GLY A 108 4.33 -19.16 -1.62
C GLY A 108 3.42 -20.16 -2.33
N GLU A 109 3.11 -21.26 -1.64
CA GLU A 109 2.28 -22.34 -2.17
C GLU A 109 0.82 -21.90 -2.41
N ARG A 110 0.14 -22.58 -3.33
CA ARG A 110 -1.27 -22.34 -3.62
C ARG A 110 -2.13 -22.67 -2.40
N ARG A 111 -3.00 -21.74 -2.02
CA ARG A 111 -3.90 -21.86 -0.85
C ARG A 111 -5.38 -21.89 -1.27
N PRO A 112 -6.29 -22.28 -0.37
CA PRO A 112 -7.72 -22.08 -0.58
C PRO A 112 -8.06 -20.60 -0.83
N ALA A 113 -8.97 -20.32 -1.76
CA ALA A 113 -9.34 -18.95 -2.17
C ALA A 113 -9.72 -18.04 -0.99
N LYS A 114 -10.41 -18.59 0.02
CA LYS A 114 -10.80 -17.88 1.24
C LYS A 114 -9.62 -17.29 2.03
N HIS A 115 -8.42 -17.89 1.96
CA HIS A 115 -7.24 -17.35 2.65
C HIS A 115 -6.76 -16.07 1.97
N TYR A 116 -6.76 -16.02 0.63
CA TYR A 116 -6.41 -14.81 -0.11
C TYR A 116 -7.44 -13.69 0.11
N LEU A 117 -8.73 -14.03 0.15
CA LEU A 117 -9.78 -13.07 0.48
C LEU A 117 -9.64 -12.51 1.90
N PHE A 118 -9.33 -13.37 2.87
CA PHE A 118 -9.07 -12.93 4.23
C PHE A 118 -7.83 -12.04 4.32
N ASP A 119 -6.72 -12.42 3.69
CA ASP A 119 -5.50 -11.59 3.64
C ASP A 119 -5.79 -10.23 3.00
N ALA A 120 -6.54 -10.19 1.89
CA ALA A 120 -6.95 -8.95 1.24
C ALA A 120 -7.85 -8.09 2.14
N GLY A 121 -8.77 -8.70 2.88
CA GLY A 121 -9.62 -8.00 3.85
C GLY A 121 -8.83 -7.39 5.00
N VAL A 122 -7.88 -8.13 5.58
CA VAL A 122 -6.98 -7.62 6.62
C VAL A 122 -6.10 -6.50 6.06
N SER A 123 -5.57 -6.64 4.84
CA SER A 123 -4.83 -5.59 4.16
C SER A 123 -5.66 -4.32 3.93
N LEU A 124 -6.92 -4.45 3.51
CA LEU A 124 -7.82 -3.30 3.35
C LEU A 124 -8.08 -2.59 4.68
N ALA A 125 -8.33 -3.35 5.76
CA ALA A 125 -8.51 -2.77 7.09
C ALA A 125 -7.24 -2.05 7.56
N ALA A 126 -6.06 -2.67 7.37
CA ALA A 126 -4.78 -2.07 7.72
C ALA A 126 -4.47 -0.80 6.91
N TYR A 127 -4.73 -0.82 5.60
CA TYR A 127 -4.65 0.35 4.72
C TYR A 127 -5.53 1.49 5.23
N SER A 128 -6.79 1.18 5.50
CA SER A 128 -7.77 2.18 5.97
C SER A 128 -7.35 2.78 7.31
N LEU A 129 -6.85 1.96 8.23
CA LEU A 129 -6.32 2.40 9.52
C LEU A 129 -5.09 3.30 9.36
N GLY A 130 -4.14 2.94 8.51
CA GLY A 130 -2.95 3.75 8.24
C GLY A 130 -3.31 5.10 7.62
N ASN A 131 -4.26 5.10 6.68
CA ASN A 131 -4.75 6.31 6.04
C ASN A 131 -5.44 7.24 7.04
N TRP A 132 -6.40 6.72 7.80
CA TRP A 132 -7.10 7.46 8.86
C TRP A 132 -6.12 8.03 9.90
N LEU A 133 -5.15 7.22 10.35
CA LEU A 133 -4.14 7.67 11.31
C LEU A 133 -3.32 8.85 10.77
N ALA A 134 -2.91 8.81 9.51
CA ALA A 134 -2.13 9.89 8.93
C ALA A 134 -2.99 11.14 8.64
N TYR A 135 -4.15 10.97 8.01
CA TYR A 135 -4.95 12.08 7.49
C TYR A 135 -5.85 12.77 8.54
N ASP A 136 -6.44 11.99 9.45
CA ASP A 136 -7.41 12.49 10.43
C ASP A 136 -6.83 12.67 11.83
N LEU A 137 -5.88 11.81 12.24
CA LEU A 137 -5.35 11.81 13.60
C LEU A 137 -4.02 12.56 13.75
N LEU A 138 -3.10 12.39 12.80
CA LEU A 138 -1.77 12.98 12.88
C LEU A 138 -1.76 14.42 12.37
N PHE A 139 -2.27 14.64 11.15
CA PHE A 139 -2.48 15.97 10.57
C PHE A 139 -3.89 16.43 10.89
#